data_AF-A0A526V4X9-F1
#
_entry.id   AF-A0A526V4X9-F1
#
_cell.length_a   1.000
_cell.length_b   1.000
_cell.length_c   1.000
_cell.angle_alpha   90.00
_cell.angle_beta   90.00
_cell.angle_gamma   90.00
#
_symmetry.space_group_name_H-M   'P 1'
#
loop_
_entity.id
_entity.type
_entity.pdbx_description
1 polymer ?
#
loop_
_entity_poly.entity_id
_entity_poly.type
_entity_poly.pdbx_seq_one_letter_code
_entity_poly.pdbx_strand_id
1 'polypeptide(L)' 'MSLASHLDELQRKHGDIEREIDDAMNHPSVDDLEIVNLK' A
#
# COMPACT_ATOMS: atom_id res chain seq x y z
N MET A 1 2.45 -20.90 14.79
CA MET A 1 2.19 -19.59 14.17
C MET A 1 1.67 -18.68 15.26
N SER A 2 2.40 -17.63 15.62
CA SER A 2 2.03 -16.71 16.71
C SER A 2 1.38 -15.44 16.14
N LEU A 3 0.68 -14.71 17.00
CA LEU A 3 0.09 -13.41 16.67
C LEU A 3 1.14 -12.41 16.13
N ALA A 4 2.39 -12.50 16.60
CA ALA A 4 3.49 -11.67 16.15
C ALA A 4 3.84 -11.90 14.67
N SER A 5 3.83 -13.15 14.20
CA SER A 5 4.07 -13.46 12.79
C SER A 5 3.01 -12.87 11.87
N HIS A 6 1.76 -12.79 12.34
CA HIS A 6 0.68 -12.21 11.56
C HIS A 6 0.75 -10.68 11.49
N LEU A 7 1.23 -10.05 12.57
CA LEU A 7 1.48 -8.61 12.60
C LEU A 7 2.65 -8.22 11.68
N ASP A 8 3.74 -9.01 11.65
CA ASP A 8 4.86 -8.78 10.74
C ASP A 8 4.44 -8.87 9.27
N GLU A 9 3.62 -9.88 8.91
CA GLU A 9 3.08 -10.01 7.56
C GLU A 9 2.17 -8.84 7.19
N LEU A 10 1.32 -8.39 8.13
CA LEU A 10 0.44 -7.25 7.90
C LEU A 10 1.22 -5.95 7.71
N GLN A 11 2.22 -5.69 8.55
CA GLN A 11 3.08 -4.51 8.42
C GLN A 11 3.85 -4.49 7.11
N ARG A 12 4.37 -5.64 6.66
CA ARG A 12 5.03 -5.74 5.35
C ARG A 12 4.08 -5.37 4.21
N LYS A 13 2.90 -6.00 4.17
CA LYS A 13 1.90 -5.71 3.14
C LYS A 13 1.47 -4.25 3.16
N HIS A 14 1.31 -3.66 4.34
CA HIS A 14 0.94 -2.26 4.47
C HIS A 14 2.02 -1.33 3.93
N GLY A 15 3.29 -1.60 4.22
CA GLY A 15 4.41 -0.81 3.68
C GLY A 15 4.57 -0.94 2.17
N ASP A 16 4.26 -2.11 1.59
CA ASP A 16 4.26 -2.31 0.14
C ASP A 16 3.14 -1.50 -0.53
N ILE A 17 1.93 -1.52 0.03
CA ILE A 17 0.78 -0.73 -0.45
C ILE A 17 1.04 0.78 -0.34
N GLU A 18 1.64 1.25 0.77
CA GLU A 18 2.00 2.66 0.93
C GLU A 18 2.98 3.14 -0.15
N ARG A 19 3.95 2.31 -0.54
CA ARG A 19 4.86 2.65 -1.65
C ARG A 19 4.14 2.73 -2.99
N GLU A 20 3.25 1.78 -3.28
CA GLU A 20 2.48 1.80 -4.52
C GLU A 20 1.59 3.05 -4.62
N ILE A 21 0.99 3.46 -3.49
CA ILE A 21 0.21 4.71 -3.40
C ILE A 21 1.11 5.93 -3.59
N ASP A 22 2.26 6.00 -2.91
CA ASP A 22 3.19 7.13 -3.03
C ASP A 22 3.72 7.27 -4.47
N ASP A 23 4.07 6.15 -5.12
CA ASP A 23 4.51 6.15 -6.51
C ASP A 23 3.39 6.62 -7.44
N ALA A 24 2.15 6.13 -7.24
CA ALA A 24 0.98 6.54 -8.00
C ALA A 24 0.67 8.04 -7.81
N MET A 25 0.75 8.56 -6.59
CA MET A 25 0.53 9.99 -6.28
C MET A 25 1.59 10.91 -6.89
N ASN A 26 2.81 10.42 -7.12
CA ASN A 26 3.89 11.20 -7.74
C ASN A 26 3.84 11.24 -9.27
N HIS A 27 2.96 10.47 -9.90
CA HIS A 27 2.78 10.48 -11.35
C HIS A 27 1.61 11.42 -11.75
N PRO A 28 1.87 12.55 -12.42
CA PRO A 28 0.84 13.56 -12.76
C PRO A 28 -0.20 13.09 -13.79
N SER A 29 -0.11 11.85 -14.26
CA SER A 29 -1.06 11.21 -15.19
C SER A 29 -1.85 10.07 -14.54
N VAL A 30 -1.66 9.82 -13.24
CA VAL A 30 -2.45 8.85 -12.49
C VAL A 30 -3.82 9.47 -12.20
N ASP A 31 -4.87 8.72 -12.51
CA ASP A 31 -6.25 9.11 -12.23
C ASP A 31 -6.48 9.00 -10.72
N ASP A 32 -7.09 10.04 -10.11
CA ASP A 32 -7.46 10.02 -8.68
C ASP A 32 -8.32 8.78 -8.34
N LEU A 33 -9.04 8.22 -9.33
CA LEU A 33 -9.80 6.98 -9.18
C LEU A 33 -8.92 5.72 -9.01
N GLU A 34 -7.73 5.68 -9.62
CA GLU A 34 -6.77 4.58 -9.45
C GLU A 34 -6.16 4.60 -8.03
N ILE A 35 -5.92 5.79 -7.49
CA ILE A 35 -5.41 5.97 -6.11
C ILE A 35 -6.45 5.52 -5.08
N VAL A 36 -7.74 5.79 -5.31
CA VAL A 36 -8.83 5.36 -4.41
C VAL A 36 -8.96 3.83 -4.36
N ASN A 37 -8.69 3.12 -5.47
CA ASN A 37 -8.76 1.67 -5.52
C ASN A 37 -7.60 0.96 -4.81
N LEU A 38 -6.53 1.67 -4.48
CA LEU A 38 -5.37 1.14 -3.75
C LEU A 38 -5.53 1.22 -2.21
N LYS A 39 -6.54 1.94 -1.71
CA LYS A 39 -6.89 2.02 -0.28
C LYS A 39 -7.86 0.94 0.16
#